data_AF-A0A5J5ETZ8-F1
#
_entry.id   AF-A0A5J5ETZ8-F1
#
_cell.length_a   1.000
_cell.length_b   1.000
_cell.length_c   1.000
_cell.angle_alpha   90.00
_cell.angle_beta   90.00
_cell.angle_gamma   90.00
#
_symmetry.space_group_name_H-M   'P 1'
#
loop_
_entity.id
_entity.type
_entity.pdbx_description
1 polymer ?
#
loop_
_entity_poly.entity_id
_entity_poly.type
_entity_poly.pdbx_seq_one_letter_code
_entity_poly.pdbx_strand_id
1 'polypeptide(L)'
;MDPSDMRVDAAKDFAAMLVDQKRAGPVGRPDLVSVVAFSERATVIYPLGDPSIARYALEEGIDSHGGGHSITKAMRAAIAELIKHAHGPTAATHRSGIVVLTSHEGSGGDQDTAALIHHLARARALGIRVSVGHLCPGCDQSSLDLVKAVVETRGIYARISSAETLRSFIDVVVAHGPTDLDDGGGAGSGTALLPGLWISGTIAAAAGPSIFTYSARAGETVSFEIKSRRARYGNDAGP
;
A
#
# COMPACT_ATOMS: atom_id res chain seq x y z
N MET A 1 16.06 2.11 8.19
CA MET A 1 15.75 2.28 9.62
C MET A 1 14.39 2.93 9.75
N ASP A 2 13.64 2.59 10.80
CA ASP A 2 12.38 3.22 11.16
C ASP A 2 12.59 4.07 12.42
N PRO A 3 13.00 5.35 12.28
CA PRO A 3 13.20 6.18 13.45
C PRO A 3 11.90 6.24 14.26
N SER A 4 11.95 5.81 15.52
CA SER A 4 10.80 5.80 16.45
C SER A 4 9.64 4.86 16.10
N ASP A 5 9.91 3.71 15.45
CA ASP A 5 8.92 2.65 15.17
C ASP A 5 7.67 3.13 14.40
N MET A 6 7.81 4.20 13.63
CA MET A 6 6.71 4.88 12.97
C MET A 6 5.91 3.97 12.02
N ARG A 7 6.57 3.06 11.28
CA ARG A 7 5.87 2.09 10.41
C ARG A 7 5.17 1.01 11.20
N VAL A 8 5.72 0.61 12.34
CA VAL A 8 5.06 -0.34 13.24
C VAL A 8 3.79 0.29 13.83
N ASP A 9 3.88 1.53 14.29
CA ASP A 9 2.72 2.25 14.82
C ASP A 9 1.65 2.50 13.75
N ALA A 10 2.04 2.87 12.54
CA ALA A 10 1.09 3.00 11.43
C ALA A 10 0.41 1.67 11.05
N ALA A 11 1.13 0.54 11.15
CA ALA A 11 0.53 -0.77 10.95
C ALA A 11 -0.47 -1.13 12.07
N LYS A 12 -0.21 -0.73 13.32
CA LYS A 12 -1.16 -0.87 14.44
C LYS A 12 -2.40 -0.01 14.21
N ASP A 13 -2.22 1.23 13.78
CA ASP A 13 -3.31 2.16 13.47
C ASP A 13 -4.20 1.59 12.36
N PHE A 14 -3.59 1.05 11.29
CA PHE A 14 -4.33 0.37 10.22
C PHE A 14 -5.14 -0.81 10.76
N ALA A 15 -4.53 -1.71 11.54
CA ALA A 15 -5.23 -2.86 12.12
C ALA A 15 -6.39 -2.44 13.04
N ALA A 16 -6.26 -1.33 13.77
CA ALA A 16 -7.31 -0.82 14.67
C ALA A 16 -8.53 -0.23 13.94
N MET A 17 -8.36 0.18 12.68
CA MET A 17 -9.42 0.69 11.82
C MET A 17 -10.27 -0.42 11.18
N LEU A 18 -9.75 -1.65 11.12
CA LEU A 18 -10.49 -2.81 10.62
C LEU A 18 -11.62 -3.22 11.58
N VAL A 19 -12.67 -3.81 11.02
CA VAL A 19 -13.81 -4.34 11.76
C VAL A 19 -13.46 -5.71 12.32
N ASP A 20 -13.12 -5.77 13.61
CA ASP A 20 -12.88 -7.04 14.31
C ASP A 20 -14.17 -7.87 14.53
N GLN A 21 -14.01 -9.12 14.98
CA GLN A 21 -15.14 -10.03 15.24
C GLN A 21 -16.13 -9.47 16.27
N LYS A 22 -15.63 -8.70 17.25
CA LYS A 22 -16.45 -8.11 18.31
C LYS A 22 -17.35 -7.01 17.76
N ARG A 23 -16.84 -6.17 16.86
CA ARG A 23 -17.58 -5.09 16.17
C ARG A 23 -18.53 -5.65 15.13
N ALA A 24 -18.14 -6.68 14.39
CA ALA A 24 -18.99 -7.34 13.39
C ALA A 24 -20.21 -8.03 14.03
N GLY A 25 -20.08 -8.52 15.27
CA GLY A 25 -21.12 -9.28 15.95
C GLY A 25 -21.34 -10.68 15.36
N PRO A 26 -22.35 -11.44 15.84
CA PRO A 26 -22.49 -12.87 15.56
C PRO A 26 -22.89 -13.20 14.12
N VAL A 27 -23.47 -12.24 13.40
CA VAL A 27 -23.94 -12.41 12.01
C VAL A 27 -23.13 -11.57 11.01
N GLY A 28 -22.24 -10.71 11.50
CA GLY A 28 -21.39 -9.88 10.65
C GLY A 28 -20.22 -10.66 10.07
N ARG A 29 -19.61 -10.10 9.04
CA ARG A 29 -18.37 -10.61 8.45
C ARG A 29 -17.24 -9.66 8.87
N PRO A 30 -16.40 -10.05 9.85
CA PRO A 30 -15.28 -9.21 10.23
C PRO A 30 -14.25 -9.15 9.11
N ASP A 31 -13.42 -8.12 9.16
CA ASP A 31 -12.20 -8.05 8.40
C ASP A 31 -11.19 -9.05 8.95
N LEU A 32 -10.29 -9.50 8.09
CA LEU A 32 -9.16 -10.33 8.47
C LEU A 32 -7.86 -9.64 8.07
N VAL A 33 -6.83 -9.80 8.88
CA VAL A 33 -5.50 -9.24 8.62
C VAL A 33 -4.42 -10.28 8.86
N SER A 34 -3.36 -10.20 8.06
CA SER A 34 -2.11 -10.92 8.30
C SER A 34 -0.99 -9.89 8.41
N VAL A 35 0.00 -10.20 9.24
CA VAL A 35 1.19 -9.36 9.42
C VAL A 35 2.41 -10.10 8.90
N VAL A 36 3.07 -9.48 7.92
CA VAL A 36 4.33 -9.96 7.36
C VAL A 36 5.44 -9.00 7.76
N ALA A 37 6.30 -9.44 8.68
CA ALA A 37 7.54 -8.73 8.97
C ALA A 37 8.58 -9.05 7.92
N PHE A 38 9.37 -8.05 7.52
CA PHE A 38 10.44 -8.26 6.56
C PHE A 38 11.67 -7.42 6.83
N SER A 39 12.82 -8.06 6.60
CA SER A 39 14.15 -7.46 6.50
C SER A 39 14.86 -8.12 5.32
N GLU A 40 15.97 -8.85 5.53
CA GLU A 40 16.55 -9.74 4.51
C GLU A 40 15.66 -10.96 4.21
N ARG A 41 14.79 -11.32 5.17
CA ARG A 41 13.81 -12.41 5.06
C ARG A 41 12.41 -11.82 5.24
N ALA A 42 11.40 -12.55 4.78
CA ALA A 42 10.01 -12.22 5.04
C ALA A 42 9.36 -13.36 5.82
N THR A 43 8.65 -13.01 6.90
CA THR A 43 8.02 -13.95 7.81
C THR A 43 6.59 -13.50 8.08
N VAL A 44 5.64 -14.42 7.92
CA VAL A 44 4.27 -14.22 8.43
C VAL A 44 4.33 -14.37 9.95
N ILE A 45 4.32 -13.26 10.66
CA ILE A 45 4.36 -13.23 12.14
C ILE A 45 2.96 -13.30 12.74
N TYR A 46 1.94 -12.99 11.93
CA TYR A 46 0.53 -13.21 12.24
C TYR A 46 -0.18 -13.74 11.00
N PRO A 47 -0.67 -15.00 10.98
CA PRO A 47 -1.43 -15.52 9.86
C PRO A 47 -2.78 -14.80 9.74
N LEU A 48 -3.45 -14.93 8.60
CA LEU A 48 -4.72 -14.23 8.35
C LEU A 48 -5.75 -14.56 9.44
N GLY A 49 -6.15 -13.53 10.21
CA GLY A 49 -6.98 -13.68 11.39
C GLY A 49 -7.58 -12.36 11.89
N ASP A 50 -8.10 -12.36 13.12
CA ASP A 50 -8.76 -11.22 13.74
C ASP A 50 -7.80 -10.03 13.97
N PRO A 51 -8.12 -8.82 13.46
CA PRO A 51 -7.28 -7.62 13.63
C PRO A 51 -6.96 -7.23 15.07
N SER A 52 -7.85 -7.52 16.02
CA SER A 52 -7.63 -7.21 17.44
C SER A 52 -6.45 -8.00 18.04
N ILE A 53 -6.15 -9.18 17.49
CA ILE A 53 -5.05 -10.04 17.94
C ILE A 53 -3.75 -9.69 17.20
N ALA A 54 -3.85 -9.30 15.93
CA ALA A 54 -2.71 -8.91 15.10
C ALA A 54 -1.85 -7.81 15.73
N ARG A 55 -2.48 -6.92 16.52
CA ARG A 55 -1.80 -5.85 17.25
C ARG A 55 -0.70 -6.37 18.20
N TYR A 56 -0.93 -7.48 18.89
CA TYR A 56 0.10 -8.08 19.76
C TYR A 56 1.30 -8.58 18.95
N ALA A 57 1.07 -9.16 17.76
CA ALA A 57 2.14 -9.58 16.88
C ALA A 57 2.93 -8.39 16.32
N LEU A 58 2.28 -7.25 16.08
CA LEU A 58 2.95 -6.00 15.69
C LEU A 58 3.80 -5.41 16.82
N GLU A 59 3.36 -5.53 18.07
CA GLU A 59 4.09 -5.03 19.26
C GLU A 59 5.33 -5.89 19.58
N GLU A 60 5.23 -7.22 19.46
CA GLU A 60 6.30 -8.14 19.90
C GLU A 60 7.15 -8.71 18.74
N GLY A 61 6.60 -8.74 17.52
CA GLY A 61 7.13 -9.52 16.41
C GLY A 61 7.93 -8.75 15.36
N ILE A 62 8.08 -7.43 15.52
CA ILE A 62 8.82 -6.58 14.57
C ILE A 62 10.04 -5.97 15.25
N ASP A 63 11.23 -6.37 14.81
CA ASP A 63 12.46 -5.63 15.08
C ASP A 63 12.72 -4.63 13.95
N SER A 64 12.68 -3.33 14.28
CA SER A 64 12.89 -2.21 13.37
C SER A 64 14.36 -1.80 13.20
N HIS A 65 15.30 -2.46 13.90
CA HIS A 65 16.71 -2.08 14.00
C HIS A 65 17.65 -2.84 13.03
N GLY A 66 17.15 -3.85 12.29
CA GLY A 66 17.95 -4.66 11.36
C GLY A 66 18.34 -3.97 10.03
N GLY A 67 19.45 -4.43 9.43
CA GLY A 67 20.10 -3.83 8.25
C GLY A 67 19.66 -4.31 6.86
N GLY A 68 18.60 -5.11 6.74
CA GLY A 68 18.14 -5.65 5.47
C GLY A 68 16.72 -5.25 5.11
N HIS A 69 16.39 -5.25 3.82
CA HIS A 69 15.05 -4.92 3.34
C HIS A 69 14.77 -5.68 2.05
N SER A 70 13.69 -6.47 1.98
CA SER A 70 13.30 -7.17 0.76
C SER A 70 11.78 -7.19 0.59
N ILE A 71 11.30 -6.12 -0.04
CA ILE A 71 9.89 -5.97 -0.41
C ILE A 71 9.44 -7.12 -1.31
N THR A 72 10.30 -7.56 -2.23
CA THR A 72 10.04 -8.70 -3.12
C THR A 72 9.72 -9.98 -2.33
N LYS A 73 10.49 -10.29 -1.27
CA LYS A 73 10.20 -11.43 -0.40
C LYS A 73 8.93 -11.21 0.42
N ALA A 74 8.70 -9.99 0.91
CA ALA A 74 7.49 -9.63 1.65
C ALA A 74 6.22 -9.81 0.80
N MET A 75 6.22 -9.28 -0.42
CA MET A 75 5.14 -9.42 -1.39
C MET A 75 4.86 -10.88 -1.72
N ARG A 76 5.91 -11.68 -1.92
CA ARG A 76 5.76 -13.12 -2.16
C ARG A 76 5.07 -13.81 -0.98
N ALA A 77 5.51 -13.54 0.25
CA ALA A 77 4.94 -14.11 1.46
C ALA A 77 3.48 -13.67 1.67
N ALA A 78 3.20 -12.38 1.51
CA ALA A 78 1.86 -11.81 1.64
C ALA A 78 0.88 -12.40 0.62
N ILE A 79 1.26 -12.47 -0.66
CA ILE A 79 0.40 -13.09 -1.68
C ILE A 79 0.22 -14.58 -1.37
N ALA A 80 1.29 -15.30 -0.98
CA ALA A 80 1.20 -16.71 -0.64
C ALA A 80 0.27 -16.96 0.56
N GLU A 81 0.27 -16.07 1.55
CA GLU A 81 -0.68 -16.09 2.67
C GLU A 81 -2.11 -15.90 2.17
N LEU A 82 -2.39 -14.82 1.44
CA LEU A 82 -3.74 -14.45 1.01
C LEU A 82 -4.42 -15.49 0.11
N ILE A 83 -3.65 -16.31 -0.61
CA ILE A 83 -4.19 -17.33 -1.52
C ILE A 83 -4.28 -18.74 -0.90
N LYS A 84 -3.93 -18.94 0.38
CA LYS A 84 -4.07 -20.28 0.97
C LYS A 84 -5.53 -20.70 0.96
N HIS A 85 -5.80 -21.93 0.55
CA HIS A 85 -7.16 -22.49 0.45
C HIS A 85 -7.99 -22.37 1.73
N ALA A 86 -7.33 -22.39 2.90
CA ALA A 86 -7.98 -22.24 4.20
C ALA A 86 -8.64 -20.87 4.43
N HIS A 87 -8.29 -19.85 3.63
CA HIS A 87 -8.84 -18.50 3.75
C HIS A 87 -10.05 -18.24 2.85
N GLY A 88 -10.54 -19.27 2.15
CA GLY A 88 -11.73 -19.19 1.31
C GLY A 88 -11.52 -18.33 0.05
N PRO A 89 -12.59 -17.73 -0.52
CA PRO A 89 -12.52 -17.06 -1.81
C PRO A 89 -12.03 -15.60 -1.74
N THR A 90 -11.31 -15.19 -0.71
CA THR A 90 -10.89 -13.78 -0.50
C THR A 90 -10.11 -13.20 -1.68
N ALA A 91 -9.23 -13.98 -2.31
CA ALA A 91 -8.55 -13.60 -3.55
C ALA A 91 -9.50 -13.63 -4.77
N ALA A 92 -10.35 -14.65 -4.87
CA ALA A 92 -11.30 -14.81 -5.99
C ALA A 92 -12.50 -13.85 -5.96
N THR A 93 -12.63 -13.02 -4.91
CA THR A 93 -13.77 -12.09 -4.72
C THR A 93 -13.36 -10.62 -4.74
N HIS A 94 -12.11 -10.30 -5.12
CA HIS A 94 -11.59 -8.92 -5.07
C HIS A 94 -11.61 -8.30 -3.66
N ARG A 95 -11.64 -9.14 -2.61
CA ARG A 95 -11.70 -8.75 -1.20
C ARG A 95 -10.34 -8.86 -0.50
N SER A 96 -9.27 -8.70 -1.26
CA SER A 96 -7.90 -8.82 -0.75
C SER A 96 -7.09 -7.58 -1.06
N GLY A 97 -6.26 -7.20 -0.10
CA GLY A 97 -5.40 -6.03 -0.19
C GLY A 97 -4.08 -6.27 0.52
N ILE A 98 -3.03 -5.58 0.09
CA ILE A 98 -1.72 -5.53 0.74
C ILE A 98 -1.34 -4.07 0.95
N VAL A 99 -1.03 -3.70 2.19
CA VAL A 99 -0.45 -2.39 2.53
C VAL A 99 1.02 -2.60 2.88
N VAL A 100 1.92 -2.01 2.12
CA VAL A 100 3.38 -2.10 2.32
C VAL A 100 3.89 -0.81 2.93
N LEU A 101 4.51 -0.91 4.12
CA LEU A 101 5.19 0.21 4.77
C LEU A 101 6.71 -0.03 4.75
N THR A 102 7.43 0.76 3.97
CA THR A 102 8.85 0.54 3.68
C THR A 102 9.65 1.84 3.76
N SER A 103 10.91 1.76 4.19
CA SER A 103 11.84 2.90 4.11
C SER A 103 12.74 2.86 2.86
N HIS A 104 12.49 1.92 1.96
CA HIS A 104 13.25 1.73 0.73
C HIS A 104 12.30 1.49 -0.44
N GLU A 105 12.72 1.84 -1.65
CA GLU A 105 11.91 1.68 -2.86
C GLU A 105 11.94 0.25 -3.45
N GLY A 106 12.81 -0.61 -2.91
CA GLY A 106 13.12 -1.98 -3.34
C GLY A 106 14.30 -2.50 -2.52
N SER A 107 14.74 -3.75 -2.68
CA SER A 107 15.87 -4.35 -1.93
C SER A 107 17.28 -3.88 -2.33
N GLY A 108 17.39 -2.97 -3.31
CA GLY A 108 18.66 -2.47 -3.84
C GLY A 108 19.02 -3.10 -5.19
N GLY A 109 18.77 -2.38 -6.28
CA GLY A 109 19.17 -2.74 -7.66
C GLY A 109 18.01 -2.93 -8.65
N ASP A 110 18.31 -2.83 -9.95
CA ASP A 110 17.32 -2.91 -11.05
C ASP A 110 16.61 -4.27 -11.11
N GLN A 111 17.35 -5.36 -10.86
CA GLN A 111 16.81 -6.73 -10.87
C GLN A 111 15.76 -6.96 -9.78
N ASP A 112 15.92 -6.30 -8.63
CA ASP A 112 14.98 -6.40 -7.52
C ASP A 112 13.72 -5.58 -7.75
N THR A 113 13.86 -4.42 -8.41
CA THR A 113 12.71 -3.61 -8.84
C THR A 113 11.89 -4.36 -9.88
N ALA A 114 12.53 -5.03 -10.84
CA ALA A 114 11.85 -5.88 -11.81
C ALA A 114 11.09 -7.05 -11.13
N ALA A 115 11.72 -7.70 -10.15
CA ALA A 115 11.08 -8.78 -9.39
C ALA A 115 9.88 -8.29 -8.57
N LEU A 116 9.96 -7.09 -7.99
CA LEU A 116 8.85 -6.46 -7.29
C LEU A 116 7.69 -6.15 -8.25
N ILE A 117 7.97 -5.57 -9.42
CA ILE A 117 6.97 -5.32 -10.47
C ILE A 117 6.29 -6.62 -10.90
N HIS A 118 7.03 -7.72 -11.05
CA HIS A 118 6.44 -9.02 -11.37
C HIS A 118 5.46 -9.50 -10.27
N HIS A 119 5.79 -9.29 -9.00
CA HIS A 119 4.86 -9.62 -7.90
C HIS A 119 3.62 -8.70 -7.87
N LEU A 120 3.75 -7.42 -8.22
CA LEU A 120 2.61 -6.50 -8.36
C LEU A 120 1.68 -6.92 -9.52
N ALA A 121 2.24 -7.31 -10.66
CA ALA A 121 1.48 -7.84 -11.78
C ALA A 121 0.73 -9.13 -11.40
N ARG A 122 1.37 -10.01 -10.61
CA ARG A 122 0.72 -11.21 -10.06
C ARG A 122 -0.40 -10.86 -9.08
N ALA A 123 -0.21 -9.89 -8.20
CA ALA A 123 -1.25 -9.43 -7.26
C ALA A 123 -2.47 -8.90 -8.03
N ARG A 124 -2.26 -8.06 -9.05
CA ARG A 124 -3.31 -7.57 -9.95
C ARG A 124 -4.09 -8.72 -10.61
N ALA A 125 -3.39 -9.72 -11.15
CA ALA A 125 -4.03 -10.88 -11.79
C ALA A 125 -4.89 -11.71 -10.80
N LEU A 126 -4.59 -11.63 -9.51
CA LEU A 126 -5.33 -12.27 -8.43
C LEU A 126 -6.41 -11.36 -7.80
N GLY A 127 -6.64 -10.15 -8.33
CA GLY A 127 -7.58 -9.19 -7.74
C GLY A 127 -7.16 -8.68 -6.36
N ILE A 128 -5.85 -8.64 -6.09
CA ILE A 128 -5.27 -8.13 -4.85
C ILE A 128 -4.82 -6.70 -5.08
N ARG A 129 -5.43 -5.77 -4.35
CA ARG A 129 -5.03 -4.36 -4.32
C ARG A 129 -3.72 -4.19 -3.57
N VAL A 130 -2.78 -3.38 -4.05
CA VAL A 130 -1.50 -3.15 -3.36
C VAL A 130 -1.23 -1.66 -3.19
N SER A 131 -1.20 -1.19 -1.95
CA SER A 131 -0.83 0.19 -1.59
C SER A 131 0.55 0.21 -0.95
N VAL A 132 1.40 1.16 -1.34
CA VAL A 132 2.79 1.28 -0.90
C VAL A 132 3.04 2.67 -0.32
N GLY A 133 3.38 2.70 0.97
CA GLY A 133 3.89 3.87 1.67
C GLY A 133 5.40 3.80 1.78
N HIS A 134 6.10 4.64 1.03
CA HIS A 134 7.56 4.71 1.01
C HIS A 134 8.05 5.88 1.88
N LEU A 135 8.52 5.56 3.09
CA LEU A 135 9.17 6.48 4.02
C LEU A 135 10.57 6.85 3.52
N CYS A 136 10.66 7.94 2.78
CA CYS A 136 11.93 8.53 2.36
C CYS A 136 11.91 10.06 2.49
N PRO A 137 12.34 10.60 3.64
CA PRO A 137 12.63 12.02 3.79
C PRO A 137 13.74 12.43 2.81
N GLY A 138 13.48 13.42 1.95
CA GLY A 138 14.49 13.99 1.05
C GLY A 138 14.79 13.18 -0.23
N CYS A 139 14.09 12.07 -0.50
CA CYS A 139 14.12 11.53 -1.87
C CYS A 139 13.49 12.54 -2.84
N ASP A 140 13.90 12.53 -4.10
CA ASP A 140 13.28 13.41 -5.13
C ASP A 140 12.55 12.61 -6.21
N GLN A 141 12.85 11.31 -6.35
CA GLN A 141 12.34 10.47 -7.42
C GLN A 141 11.93 9.09 -6.92
N SER A 142 11.00 8.50 -7.66
CA SER A 142 10.69 7.07 -7.58
C SER A 142 10.61 6.51 -9.00
N SER A 143 11.04 5.27 -9.18
CA SER A 143 10.88 4.46 -10.37
C SER A 143 9.45 4.59 -10.88
N LEU A 144 9.34 5.15 -12.09
CA LEU A 144 8.06 5.33 -12.74
C LEU A 144 7.37 3.98 -12.99
N ASP A 145 8.14 2.95 -13.33
CA ASP A 145 7.61 1.61 -13.58
C ASP A 145 7.05 0.98 -12.30
N LEU A 146 7.71 1.19 -11.16
CA LEU A 146 7.18 0.75 -9.87
C LEU A 146 5.88 1.46 -9.50
N VAL A 147 5.87 2.80 -9.61
CA VAL A 147 4.67 3.62 -9.33
C VAL A 147 3.51 3.16 -10.22
N LYS A 148 3.77 2.97 -11.52
CA LYS A 148 2.78 2.47 -12.47
C LYS A 148 2.27 1.09 -12.09
N ALA A 149 3.16 0.15 -11.76
CA ALA A 149 2.78 -1.19 -11.35
C ALA A 149 1.89 -1.20 -10.10
N VAL A 150 2.16 -0.34 -9.12
CA VAL A 150 1.31 -0.16 -7.92
C VAL A 150 -0.07 0.37 -8.32
N VAL A 151 -0.14 1.43 -9.12
CA VAL A 151 -1.41 2.02 -9.57
C VAL A 151 -2.23 1.04 -10.42
N GLU A 152 -1.58 0.16 -11.20
CA GLU A 152 -2.26 -0.91 -11.95
C GLU A 152 -2.93 -1.97 -11.06
N THR A 153 -2.49 -2.12 -9.80
CA THR A 153 -3.22 -2.90 -8.79
C THR A 153 -4.41 -2.14 -8.18
N ARG A 154 -4.70 -0.92 -8.68
CA ARG A 154 -5.68 0.04 -8.13
C ARG A 154 -5.34 0.56 -6.72
N GLY A 155 -4.18 0.21 -6.18
CA GLY A 155 -3.70 0.75 -4.91
C GLY A 155 -3.01 2.11 -5.04
N ILE A 156 -2.45 2.55 -3.92
CA ILE A 156 -1.93 3.91 -3.75
C ILE A 156 -0.42 3.83 -3.55
N TYR A 157 0.34 4.56 -4.37
CA TYR A 157 1.74 4.81 -4.10
C TYR A 157 1.88 6.19 -3.46
N ALA A 158 2.44 6.23 -2.24
CA ALA A 158 2.71 7.46 -1.52
C ALA A 158 4.18 7.57 -1.11
N ARG A 159 4.71 8.78 -1.24
CA ARG A 159 5.99 9.16 -0.65
C ARG A 159 5.75 9.86 0.66
N ILE A 160 6.48 9.41 1.68
CA ILE A 160 6.24 9.76 3.08
C ILE A 160 7.53 10.38 3.62
N SER A 161 7.41 11.57 4.19
CA SER A 161 8.54 12.35 4.70
C SER A 161 8.52 12.51 6.23
N SER A 162 7.44 12.09 6.89
CA SER A 162 7.24 12.27 8.33
C SER A 162 6.21 11.27 8.91
N ALA A 163 6.06 11.24 10.24
CA ALA A 163 5.05 10.42 10.91
C ALA A 163 3.62 10.86 10.58
N GLU A 164 3.41 12.17 10.44
CA GLU A 164 2.11 12.75 10.10
C GLU A 164 1.69 12.35 8.68
N THR A 165 2.63 12.37 7.73
CA THR A 165 2.37 11.94 6.35
C THR A 165 2.19 10.43 6.23
N LEU A 166 2.79 9.64 7.14
CA LEU A 166 2.58 8.20 7.23
C LEU A 166 1.16 7.87 7.72
N ARG A 167 0.69 8.53 8.78
CA ARG A 167 -0.70 8.39 9.25
C ARG A 167 -1.69 8.83 8.17
N SER A 168 -1.41 9.95 7.51
CA SER A 168 -2.21 10.42 6.37
C SER A 168 -2.30 9.38 5.25
N PHE A 169 -1.20 8.67 4.95
CA PHE A 169 -1.23 7.58 3.99
C PHE A 169 -2.19 6.46 4.41
N ILE A 170 -2.16 6.04 5.69
CA ILE A 170 -3.09 5.02 6.19
C ILE A 170 -4.55 5.50 6.09
N ASP A 171 -4.84 6.73 6.49
CA ASP A 171 -6.18 7.32 6.40
C ASP A 171 -6.70 7.31 4.96
N VAL A 172 -5.83 7.65 4.00
CA VAL A 172 -6.16 7.58 2.58
C VAL A 172 -6.42 6.13 2.15
N VAL A 173 -5.57 5.17 2.53
CA VAL A 173 -5.80 3.75 2.18
C VAL A 173 -7.14 3.25 2.71
N VAL A 174 -7.52 3.62 3.94
CA VAL A 174 -8.80 3.22 4.53
C VAL A 174 -9.97 3.93 3.85
N ALA A 175 -9.87 5.23 3.59
CA ALA A 175 -10.90 6.00 2.89
C ALA A 175 -11.12 5.52 1.44
N HIS A 176 -10.06 5.01 0.80
CA HIS A 176 -10.09 4.40 -0.52
C HIS A 176 -10.58 2.96 -0.52
N GLY A 177 -10.71 2.35 0.65
CA GLY A 177 -10.92 0.92 0.79
C GLY A 177 -9.62 0.12 0.65
N PRO A 178 -9.25 -0.73 1.61
CA PRO A 178 -8.02 -1.50 1.53
C PRO A 178 -8.06 -2.60 0.46
N THR A 179 -9.24 -3.01 0.00
CA THR A 179 -9.42 -4.05 -1.04
C THR A 179 -10.02 -3.48 -2.32
N ASP A 180 -10.01 -4.26 -3.40
CA ASP A 180 -10.58 -3.85 -4.69
C ASP A 180 -12.11 -3.69 -4.65
N LEU A 181 -12.81 -4.50 -3.84
CA LEU A 181 -14.26 -4.44 -3.69
C LEU A 181 -14.73 -3.15 -2.99
N ASP A 182 -13.91 -2.63 -2.08
CA ASP A 182 -14.27 -1.49 -1.23
C ASP A 182 -14.35 -0.17 -2.02
N ASP A 183 -13.70 -0.07 -3.18
CA ASP A 183 -13.74 1.09 -4.08
C ASP A 183 -14.87 0.99 -5.14
N GLY A 184 -15.90 0.15 -4.89
CA GLY A 184 -17.17 0.18 -5.62
C GLY A 184 -17.11 -0.13 -7.13
N GLY A 185 -16.08 -0.81 -7.62
CA GLY A 185 -15.97 -1.18 -9.05
C GLY A 185 -15.43 -0.10 -9.98
N GLY A 186 -14.82 0.96 -9.44
CA GLY A 186 -13.98 1.89 -10.20
C GLY A 186 -14.59 3.28 -10.44
N ALA A 187 -13.71 4.27 -10.32
CA ALA A 187 -13.82 5.63 -10.85
C ALA A 187 -14.83 6.61 -10.20
N GLY A 188 -15.55 6.24 -9.14
CA GLY A 188 -16.57 7.12 -8.53
C GLY A 188 -16.12 7.93 -7.30
N SER A 189 -15.28 7.35 -6.44
CA SER A 189 -14.78 7.97 -5.22
C SER A 189 -13.45 8.66 -5.51
N GLY A 190 -13.47 9.96 -5.79
CA GLY A 190 -12.25 10.73 -6.01
C GLY A 190 -11.22 10.52 -4.89
N THR A 191 -9.94 10.58 -5.21
CA THR A 191 -8.89 10.32 -4.24
C THR A 191 -8.76 11.43 -3.22
N ALA A 192 -9.10 11.13 -1.95
CA ALA A 192 -8.86 12.04 -0.85
C ALA A 192 -7.38 12.43 -0.78
N LEU A 193 -7.11 13.74 -0.82
CA LEU A 193 -5.80 14.33 -0.61
C LEU A 193 -5.71 14.79 0.85
N LEU A 194 -4.54 14.59 1.46
CA LEU A 194 -4.22 15.07 2.80
C LEU A 194 -2.96 15.95 2.77
N PRO A 195 -2.82 16.91 3.70
CA PRO A 195 -1.67 17.81 3.74
C PRO A 195 -0.33 17.07 3.74
N GLY A 196 0.59 17.51 2.89
CA GLY A 196 1.96 16.97 2.81
C GLY A 196 2.09 15.60 2.15
N LEU A 197 0.98 14.96 1.74
CA LEU A 197 0.99 13.65 1.12
C LEU A 197 1.14 13.75 -0.41
N TRP A 198 2.15 13.07 -0.94
CA TRP A 198 2.33 12.92 -2.38
C TRP A 198 1.71 11.61 -2.86
N ILE A 199 0.61 11.71 -3.62
CA ILE A 199 -0.07 10.55 -4.23
C ILE A 199 0.19 10.53 -5.73
N SER A 200 0.37 9.33 -6.28
CA SER A 200 0.48 9.12 -7.73
C SER A 200 -0.80 8.49 -8.30
N GLY A 201 -1.17 8.92 -9.50
CA GLY A 201 -2.28 8.35 -10.28
C GLY A 201 -1.94 8.33 -11.76
N THR A 202 -2.62 7.46 -12.53
CA THR A 202 -2.50 7.43 -13.99
C THR A 202 -3.63 8.24 -14.61
N ILE A 203 -3.28 9.20 -15.45
CA ILE A 203 -4.25 9.90 -16.30
C ILE A 203 -4.26 9.16 -17.64
N ALA A 204 -5.35 8.43 -17.93
CA ALA A 204 -5.54 7.73 -19.20
C ALA A 204 -6.69 8.36 -19.98
N ALA A 205 -6.47 8.64 -21.27
CA ALA A 205 -7.43 9.37 -22.11
C ALA A 205 -8.82 8.71 -22.21
N ALA A 206 -8.90 7.38 -22.01
CA ALA A 206 -10.15 6.62 -22.09
C ALA A 206 -10.86 6.41 -20.73
N ALA A 207 -10.26 6.85 -19.61
CA ALA A 207 -10.73 6.52 -18.26
C ALA A 207 -11.61 7.61 -17.59
N GLY A 208 -11.92 8.69 -18.31
CA GLY A 208 -12.58 9.86 -17.71
C GLY A 208 -11.65 10.70 -16.83
N PRO A 209 -12.17 11.72 -16.13
CA PRO A 209 -11.36 12.58 -15.28
C PRO A 209 -10.88 11.84 -14.02
N SER A 210 -9.60 12.00 -13.68
CA SER A 210 -9.09 11.62 -12.36
C SER A 210 -9.55 12.66 -11.34
N ILE A 211 -10.44 12.27 -10.43
CA ILE A 211 -10.97 13.16 -9.39
C ILE A 211 -10.11 13.01 -8.13
N PHE A 212 -9.65 14.14 -7.58
CA PHE A 212 -8.99 14.22 -6.28
C PHE A 212 -9.76 15.22 -5.41
N THR A 213 -9.99 14.89 -4.14
CA THR A 213 -10.82 15.70 -3.23
C THR A 213 -9.99 16.16 -2.04
N TYR A 214 -10.05 17.46 -1.71
CA TYR A 214 -9.39 18.03 -0.54
C TYR A 214 -10.39 18.87 0.27
N SER A 215 -10.52 18.59 1.56
CA SER A 215 -11.44 19.31 2.47
C SER A 215 -10.71 20.41 3.22
N ALA A 216 -10.56 21.58 2.58
CA ALA A 216 -9.90 22.75 3.18
C ALA A 216 -10.73 23.36 4.34
N ARG A 217 -10.04 23.95 5.31
CA ARG A 217 -10.64 24.74 6.39
C ARG A 217 -10.75 26.21 6.00
N ALA A 218 -11.69 26.93 6.61
CA ALA A 218 -11.82 28.37 6.39
C ALA A 218 -10.52 29.11 6.77
N GLY A 219 -10.00 29.92 5.85
CA GLY A 219 -8.73 30.64 6.03
C GLY A 219 -7.47 29.81 5.74
N GLU A 220 -7.61 28.57 5.28
CA GLU A 220 -6.48 27.73 4.89
C GLU A 220 -5.96 28.12 3.49
N THR A 221 -4.65 28.39 3.40
CA THR A 221 -3.97 28.53 2.11
C THR A 221 -3.61 27.14 1.59
N VAL A 222 -4.21 26.74 0.48
CA VAL A 222 -3.95 25.45 -0.15
C VAL A 222 -3.11 25.63 -1.41
N SER A 223 -2.04 24.85 -1.53
CA SER A 223 -1.20 24.77 -2.73
C SER A 223 -1.13 23.31 -3.18
N PHE A 224 -1.37 23.09 -4.47
CA PHE A 224 -1.22 21.77 -5.09
C PHE A 224 -0.06 21.82 -6.07
N GLU A 225 0.88 20.89 -5.93
CA GLU A 225 1.97 20.71 -6.89
C GLU A 225 1.67 19.47 -7.75
N ILE A 226 1.45 19.68 -9.05
CA ILE A 226 1.19 18.60 -10.01
C ILE A 226 2.43 18.41 -10.88
N LYS A 227 3.04 17.23 -10.78
CA LYS A 227 4.20 16.84 -11.61
C LYS A 227 3.82 15.73 -12.57
N SER A 228 3.83 16.04 -13.86
CA SER A 228 3.76 15.01 -14.90
C SER A 228 5.08 14.24 -14.97
N ARG A 229 5.03 12.91 -14.92
CA ARG A 229 6.18 12.04 -15.20
C ARG A 229 5.96 11.38 -16.57
N ARG A 230 6.81 11.70 -17.55
CA ARG A 230 6.79 11.01 -18.86
C ARG A 230 7.53 9.68 -18.74
N ALA A 231 6.93 8.59 -19.22
CA ALA A 231 7.68 7.38 -19.52
C ALA A 231 8.60 7.65 -20.71
N ARG A 232 9.90 7.44 -20.56
CA ARG A 232 10.79 7.33 -21.73
C ARG A 232 10.48 5.98 -22.37
N TYR A 233 9.69 5.98 -23.44
CA TYR A 233 9.67 4.83 -24.34
C TYR A 233 11.05 4.78 -24.99
N GLY A 234 11.85 3.76 -24.64
CA GLY A 234 13.07 3.45 -25.38
C GLY A 234 12.68 3.08 -26.81
N ASN A 235 13.12 3.89 -27.77
CA ASN A 235 13.26 3.56 -29.18
C ASN A 235 14.21 4.59 -29.81
N ASP A 236 15.48 4.55 -29.41
CA ASP A 236 16.56 4.99 -30.29
C ASP A 236 16.93 3.79 -31.18
N ALA A 237 16.03 3.45 -32.10
CA ALA A 237 16.39 2.76 -33.33
C ALA A 237 16.29 3.82 -34.43
N GLY A 238 17.39 4.56 -34.61
CA GLY A 238 17.53 5.50 -35.71
C GLY A 238 17.79 4.78 -37.05
N PRO A 239 17.44 5.42 -38.18
CA PRO A 239 17.73 4.94 -39.53
C PRO A 239 19.23 4.91 -39.85
#